data_AF-A0A285PXB6-F1
#
_entry.id   AF-A0A285PXB6-F1
#
_cell.length_a   1.000
_cell.length_b   1.000
_cell.length_c   1.000
_cell.angle_alpha   90.00
_cell.angle_beta   90.00
_cell.angle_gamma   90.00
#
_symmetry.space_group_name_H-M   'P 1'
#
loop_
_entity.id
_entity.type
_entity.pdbx_description
1 polymer ?
#
loop_
_entity_poly.entity_id
_entity_poly.type
_entity_poly.pdbx_seq_one_letter_code
_entity_poly.pdbx_strand_id
1 'polypeptide(L)'
;MLHGCETGNAKITNGYRLPCKYVIHTVGPIWLDGKHQEQKLLESCYNTSLNLAKEYSCESVAFPLISSGIYGYPKDQALKVAIDIIGKFLLENEMTVFIVIFDRKAYLD
;
A
#
# COMPACT_ATOMS: atom_id res chain seq x y z
N MET A 1 -2.90 -2.14 -21.29
CA MET A 1 -1.98 -1.30 -20.49
C MET A 1 -2.79 -0.47 -19.51
N LEU A 2 -2.20 -0.06 -18.38
CA LEU A 2 -2.92 0.67 -17.32
C LEU A 2 -3.16 2.17 -17.61
N HIS A 3 -2.56 2.73 -18.67
CA HIS A 3 -2.66 4.15 -19.06
C HIS A 3 -2.31 5.14 -17.93
N GLY A 4 -1.27 4.82 -17.13
CA GLY A 4 -0.84 5.62 -15.98
C GLY A 4 -1.74 5.44 -14.75
N CYS A 5 -1.35 6.06 -13.63
CA CYS A 5 -2.11 6.07 -12.38
C CYS A 5 -1.67 7.30 -11.57
N GLU A 6 -2.62 8.04 -11.02
CA GLU A 6 -2.33 9.22 -10.21
C GLU A 6 -1.79 8.81 -8.84
N THR A 7 -0.97 9.68 -8.24
CA THR A 7 -0.47 9.49 -6.88
C THR A 7 -1.64 9.36 -5.90
N GLY A 8 -1.57 8.38 -5.01
CA GLY A 8 -2.65 8.07 -4.06
C GLY A 8 -3.76 7.19 -4.63
N ASN A 9 -3.69 6.80 -5.91
CA ASN A 9 -4.68 5.93 -6.54
C ASN A 9 -4.10 4.54 -6.82
N ALA A 10 -4.96 3.59 -7.18
CA ALA A 10 -4.60 2.21 -7.47
C ALA A 10 -5.36 1.66 -8.67
N LYS A 11 -4.75 0.71 -9.39
CA LYS A 11 -5.37 -0.06 -10.47
C LYS A 11 -5.01 -1.53 -10.36
N ILE A 12 -5.89 -2.40 -10.82
CA ILE A 12 -5.72 -3.86 -10.67
C ILE A 12 -5.50 -4.54 -12.03
N THR A 13 -4.66 -5.57 -12.03
CA THR A 13 -4.47 -6.50 -13.15
C THR A 13 -4.46 -7.95 -12.64
N ASN A 14 -4.51 -8.92 -13.55
CA ASN A 14 -4.23 -10.32 -13.19
C ASN A 14 -2.77 -10.48 -12.70
N GLY A 15 -2.53 -11.53 -11.90
CA GLY A 15 -1.18 -11.89 -11.41
C GLY A 15 -0.28 -12.54 -12.46
N TYR A 16 -0.85 -13.05 -13.55
CA TYR A 16 -0.14 -13.74 -14.62
C TYR A 16 0.75 -14.89 -14.12
N ARG A 17 2.08 -14.75 -14.19
CA ARG A 17 3.04 -15.79 -13.75
C ARG A 17 3.38 -15.72 -12.26
N LEU A 18 2.80 -14.78 -11.52
CA LEU A 18 2.99 -14.66 -10.09
C LEU A 18 2.04 -15.62 -9.34
N PRO A 19 2.42 -16.09 -8.13
CA PRO A 19 1.59 -16.93 -7.29
C PRO A 19 0.49 -16.10 -6.57
N CYS A 20 -0.26 -15.29 -7.32
CA CYS A 20 -1.37 -14.50 -6.82
C CYS A 20 -2.45 -14.34 -7.91
N LYS A 21 -3.70 -14.09 -7.50
CA LYS A 21 -4.81 -13.85 -8.44
C LYS A 21 -4.63 -12.52 -9.18
N TYR A 22 -4.26 -11.49 -8.44
CA TYR A 22 -4.17 -10.11 -8.93
C TYR A 22 -2.91 -9.40 -8.45
N VAL A 23 -2.54 -8.35 -9.18
CA VAL A 23 -1.59 -7.33 -8.73
C VAL A 23 -2.32 -5.99 -8.71
N ILE A 24 -2.28 -5.33 -7.55
CA ILE A 24 -2.78 -3.97 -7.38
C ILE A 24 -1.59 -3.02 -7.46
N HIS A 25 -1.60 -2.17 -8.47
CA HIS A 25 -0.58 -1.19 -8.77
C HIS A 25 -1.03 0.15 -8.19
N THR A 26 -0.32 0.66 -7.18
CA THR A 26 -0.59 1.98 -6.58
C THR A 26 0.64 2.88 -6.69
N VAL A 27 0.42 4.19 -6.80
CA VAL A 27 1.50 5.18 -6.90
C VAL A 27 1.59 5.95 -5.59
N GLY A 28 2.60 5.63 -4.79
CA GLY A 28 2.89 6.33 -3.54
C GLY A 28 3.42 7.75 -3.77
N PRO A 29 3.30 8.65 -2.79
CA PRO A 29 3.90 9.98 -2.86
C PRO A 29 5.43 9.93 -2.70
N ILE A 30 6.11 10.87 -3.33
CA ILE A 30 7.52 11.19 -3.03
C ILE A 30 7.52 12.02 -1.74
N TRP A 31 8.38 11.67 -0.78
CA TRP A 31 8.54 12.44 0.44
C TRP A 31 9.38 13.69 0.19
N LEU A 32 8.88 14.84 0.65
CA LEU A 32 9.62 16.10 0.61
C LEU A 32 9.88 16.58 2.04
N ASP A 33 8.83 16.92 2.77
CA ASP A 33 8.92 17.47 4.13
C ASP A 33 7.69 17.18 5.01
N GLY A 34 6.71 16.45 4.50
CA GLY A 34 5.46 16.12 5.20
C GLY A 34 4.38 17.20 5.12
N LYS A 35 4.59 18.29 4.35
CA LYS A 35 3.68 19.43 4.24
C LYS A 35 2.97 19.53 2.89
N HIS A 36 3.17 18.56 1.99
CA HIS A 36 2.62 18.51 0.63
C HIS A 36 1.58 17.40 0.47
N GLN A 37 0.84 17.09 1.54
CA GLN A 37 -0.17 16.04 1.60
C GLN A 37 0.40 14.61 1.45
N GLU A 38 1.70 14.40 1.66
CA GLU A 38 2.33 13.08 1.49
C GLU A 38 1.64 12.03 2.37
N GLN A 39 1.32 12.36 3.61
CA GLN A 39 0.59 11.44 4.49
C GLN A 39 -0.78 11.06 3.91
N LYS A 40 -1.59 12.04 3.50
CA LYS A 40 -2.93 11.81 2.93
C LYS A 40 -2.87 10.98 1.65
N LEU A 41 -1.88 11.21 0.81
CA LEU A 41 -1.67 10.44 -0.42
C LEU A 41 -1.24 9.01 -0.12
N LEU A 42 -0.37 8.79 0.87
CA LEU A 42 0.02 7.46 1.30
C LEU A 42 -1.16 6.69 1.92
N GLU A 43 -1.97 7.36 2.75
CA GLU A 43 -3.23 6.82 3.27
C GLU A 43 -4.17 6.41 2.13
N SER A 44 -4.27 7.23 1.09
CA SER A 44 -5.06 6.95 -0.10
C SER A 44 -4.59 5.71 -0.85
N CYS A 45 -3.27 5.48 -0.97
CA CYS A 45 -2.72 4.27 -1.58
C CYS A 45 -3.22 2.99 -0.89
N TYR A 46 -3.16 2.94 0.44
CA TYR A 46 -3.64 1.79 1.20
C TYR A 46 -5.15 1.63 1.09
N ASN A 47 -5.92 2.71 1.26
CA ASN A 47 -7.39 2.67 1.17
C ASN A 47 -7.88 2.20 -0.21
N THR A 48 -7.39 2.81 -1.28
CA THR A 48 -7.80 2.45 -2.65
C THR A 48 -7.40 1.01 -3.00
N SER A 49 -6.22 0.57 -2.55
CA SER A 49 -5.77 -0.81 -2.76
C SER A 49 -6.60 -1.84 -1.98
N LEU A 50 -6.90 -1.58 -0.71
CA LEU A 50 -7.74 -2.46 0.11
C LEU A 50 -9.18 -2.55 -0.45
N ASN A 51 -9.73 -1.42 -0.88
CA ASN A 51 -11.06 -1.39 -1.50
C ASN A 51 -11.10 -2.17 -2.81
N LEU A 52 -10.07 -2.07 -3.66
CA LEU A 52 -9.97 -2.89 -4.86
C LEU A 52 -9.84 -4.39 -4.53
N ALA A 53 -9.03 -4.75 -3.53
CA ALA A 53 -8.93 -6.13 -3.08
C ALA A 53 -10.29 -6.69 -2.63
N LYS A 54 -11.06 -5.89 -1.86
CA LYS A 54 -12.42 -6.22 -1.42
C LYS A 54 -13.39 -6.34 -2.59
N GLU A 55 -13.42 -5.37 -3.50
CA GLU A 55 -14.29 -5.38 -4.69
C GLU A 55 -14.07 -6.64 -5.54
N TYR A 56 -12.83 -7.09 -5.64
CA TYR A 56 -12.45 -8.31 -6.35
C TYR A 56 -12.49 -9.57 -5.48
N SER A 57 -13.12 -9.51 -4.30
CA SER A 57 -13.33 -10.64 -3.39
C SER A 57 -12.03 -11.38 -3.02
N CYS A 58 -10.95 -10.64 -2.81
CA CYS A 58 -9.69 -11.19 -2.31
C CYS A 58 -9.79 -11.46 -0.81
N GLU A 59 -9.49 -12.68 -0.39
CA GLU A 59 -9.41 -13.06 1.03
C GLU A 59 -8.10 -12.59 1.69
N SER A 60 -7.06 -12.32 0.89
CA SER A 60 -5.78 -11.85 1.38
C SER A 60 -5.09 -10.87 0.43
N VAL A 61 -4.25 -10.01 1.00
CA VAL A 61 -3.42 -9.05 0.27
C VAL A 61 -2.07 -8.85 0.97
N ALA A 62 -1.01 -8.71 0.20
CA ALA A 62 0.33 -8.41 0.70
C ALA A 62 0.78 -7.02 0.21
N PHE A 63 1.15 -6.15 1.14
CA PHE A 63 1.69 -4.82 0.87
C PHE A 63 3.20 -4.79 1.11
N PRO A 64 3.99 -4.18 0.22
CA PRO A 64 5.28 -3.65 0.63
C PRO A 64 5.08 -2.41 1.53
N LEU A 65 6.13 -1.93 2.17
CA LEU A 65 6.08 -0.64 2.86
C LEU A 65 6.14 0.51 1.83
N ILE A 66 4.97 0.93 1.34
CA ILE A 66 4.82 1.88 0.22
C ILE A 66 5.58 3.20 0.51
N SER A 67 6.22 3.75 -0.52
CA SER A 67 7.04 4.97 -0.50
C SER A 67 8.30 4.98 0.38
N SER A 68 8.57 3.92 1.16
CA SER A 68 9.73 3.86 2.09
C SER A 68 11.07 3.46 1.45
N GLY A 69 11.09 3.26 0.13
CA GLY A 69 12.29 3.00 -0.66
C GLY A 69 12.85 4.30 -1.27
N ILE A 70 13.03 4.30 -2.60
CA ILE A 70 13.57 5.45 -3.34
C ILE A 70 12.73 6.74 -3.21
N TYR A 71 11.46 6.64 -2.83
CA TYR A 71 10.59 7.81 -2.58
C TYR A 71 10.85 8.47 -1.22
N GLY A 72 11.70 7.88 -0.38
CA GLY A 72 12.28 8.55 0.78
C GLY A 72 11.34 8.78 1.95
N TYR A 73 10.14 8.19 1.96
CA TYR A 73 9.21 8.35 3.07
C TYR A 73 9.80 7.73 4.35
N PRO A 74 9.87 8.47 5.48
CA PRO A 74 10.40 7.94 6.73
C PRO A 74 9.70 6.64 7.13
N LYS A 75 10.47 5.56 7.33
CA LYS A 75 9.95 4.20 7.51
C LYS A 75 8.94 4.12 8.66
N ASP A 76 9.24 4.72 9.80
CA ASP A 76 8.39 4.67 10.99
C ASP A 76 7.04 5.36 10.74
N GLN A 77 7.07 6.48 10.01
CA GLN A 77 5.87 7.20 9.63
C GLN A 77 5.06 6.44 8.58
N ALA A 78 5.72 5.84 7.58
CA ALA A 78 5.07 5.02 6.58
C ALA A 78 4.42 3.77 7.19
N LEU A 79 5.10 3.14 8.16
CA LEU A 79 4.60 1.97 8.88
C LEU A 79 3.41 2.33 9.74
N LYS A 80 3.47 3.47 10.45
CA LYS A 80 2.33 3.99 11.20
C LYS A 80 1.11 4.19 10.30
N VAL A 81 1.27 4.86 9.16
CA VAL A 81 0.18 5.04 8.18
C VAL A 81 -0.38 3.69 7.72
N ALA A 82 0.49 2.73 7.39
CA ALA A 82 0.06 1.40 6.96
C ALA A 82 -0.79 0.71 8.03
N ILE A 83 -0.29 0.65 9.27
CA ILE A 83 -0.99 0.01 10.39
C ILE A 83 -2.32 0.70 10.69
N ASP A 84 -2.34 2.04 10.73
CA ASP A 84 -3.54 2.81 11.05
C ASP A 84 -4.64 2.57 10.01
N ILE A 85 -4.31 2.63 8.72
CA ILE A 85 -5.29 2.43 7.64
C ILE A 85 -5.73 0.97 7.51
N ILE A 86 -4.79 0.02 7.57
CA ILE A 86 -5.10 -1.42 7.54
C ILE A 86 -5.96 -1.79 8.74
N GLY A 87 -5.58 -1.36 9.94
CA GLY A 87 -6.33 -1.63 11.17
C GLY A 87 -7.75 -1.09 11.10
N LYS A 88 -7.92 0.16 10.66
CA LYS A 88 -9.26 0.75 10.47
C LYS A 88 -10.09 -0.04 9.46
N PHE A 89 -9.51 -0.43 8.33
CA PHE A 89 -10.21 -1.22 7.33
C PHE A 89 -10.68 -2.57 7.88
N LEU A 90 -9.85 -3.25 8.67
CA LEU A 90 -10.14 -4.57 9.22
C LEU A 90 -11.19 -4.56 10.35
N LEU A 91 -11.52 -3.40 10.92
CA LEU A 91 -12.65 -3.30 11.87
C LEU A 91 -14.01 -3.58 11.21
N GLU A 92 -14.10 -3.34 9.90
CA GLU A 92 -15.35 -3.45 9.14
C GLU A 92 -15.31 -4.56 8.07
N ASN A 93 -14.15 -5.19 7.87
CA ASN A 93 -13.91 -6.12 6.77
C ASN A 93 -13.02 -7.28 7.21
N GLU A 94 -13.38 -8.49 6.78
CA GLU A 94 -12.56 -9.68 6.99
C GLU A 94 -11.58 -9.86 5.82
N MET A 95 -10.28 -9.73 6.08
CA MET A 95 -9.22 -9.95 5.09
C MET A 95 -7.90 -10.24 5.80
N THR A 96 -7.10 -11.17 5.30
CA THR A 96 -5.74 -11.36 5.80
C THR A 96 -4.79 -10.38 5.11
N VAL A 97 -4.14 -9.50 5.89
CA VAL A 97 -3.22 -8.49 5.36
C VAL A 97 -1.79 -8.76 5.83
N PHE A 98 -0.86 -8.83 4.88
CA PHE A 98 0.58 -8.97 5.15
C PHE A 98 1.30 -7.65 4.85
N ILE A 99 2.15 -7.18 5.77
CA ILE A 99 3.16 -6.16 5.48
C ILE A 99 4.48 -6.88 5.26
N VAL A 100 4.97 -6.87 4.01
CA VAL A 100 6.19 -7.58 3.59
C VAL A 100 7.35 -6.59 3.56
N ILE A 101 8.25 -6.73 4.52
CA ILE A 101 9.46 -5.91 4.63
C ILE A 101 10.64 -6.66 4.02
N PHE A 102 11.27 -6.05 3.01
CA PHE A 102 12.34 -6.70 2.25
C PHE A 102 13.70 -6.71 2.97
N ASP A 103 14.00 -5.67 3.77
CA ASP A 103 15.30 -5.52 4.45
C ASP A 103 15.17 -5.74 5.97
N ARG A 104 16.02 -6.60 6.55
CA ARG A 104 16.09 -6.81 8.00
C ARG A 104 16.48 -5.54 8.75
N LYS A 105 17.25 -4.62 8.15
CA LYS A 105 17.58 -3.34 8.78
C LYS A 105 16.37 -2.41 8.92
N ALA A 106 15.30 -2.62 8.14
CA ALA A 106 14.09 -1.81 8.26
C ALA A 106 13.20 -2.19 9.47
N TYR A 107 13.56 -3.23 10.23
CA TYR A 107 12.83 -3.69 11.42
C TYR A 107 13.57 -3.40 12.74
N LEU A 108 14.82 -2.95 12.69
CA LEU A 108 15.74 -2.98 13.85
C LEU A 108 16.38 -1.63 14.22
N ASP A 109 15.90 -0.51 13.68
CA ASP A 109 16.29 0.83 14.14
C ASP A 109 15.15 1.46 14.95
#